data_AF-A0A953XXK0-F1
#
_entry.id   AF-A0A953XXK0-F1
#
_cell.length_a   1.000
_cell.length_b   1.000
_cell.length_c   1.000
_cell.angle_alpha   90.00
_cell.angle_beta   90.00
_cell.angle_gamma   90.00
#
_symmetry.space_group_name_H-M   'P 1'
#
loop_
_entity.id
_entity.type
_entity.pdbx_description
1 polymer ?
#
loop_
_entity_poly.entity_id
_entity_poly.type
_entity_poly.pdbx_seq_one_letter_code
_entity_poly.pdbx_strand_id
1 'polypeptide(L)' 'KDVIDETPMAYKDIDAVMEAQKELVEVVHTLKQIVCVKG' A
#
# COMPACT_ATOMS: atom_id res chain seq x y z
N LYS A 1 -2.51 -2.79 25.56
CA LYS A 1 -2.02 -3.44 24.32
C LYS A 1 -2.42 -2.49 23.23
N ASP A 2 -1.51 -1.62 22.82
CA ASP A 2 -1.86 -0.44 22.04
C ASP A 2 -2.11 -0.86 20.60
N VAL A 3 -3.30 -0.51 20.10
CA VAL A 3 -3.70 -0.73 18.71
C VAL A 3 -2.87 0.25 17.87
N ILE A 4 -2.11 -0.28 16.92
CA ILE A 4 -1.32 0.54 16.00
C ILE A 4 -2.26 1.13 14.95
N ASP A 5 -2.07 2.42 14.62
CA ASP A 5 -2.80 3.08 13.55
C ASP A 5 -2.28 2.62 12.19
N GLU A 6 -3.07 1.76 11.56
CA GLU A 6 -2.86 1.23 10.22
C GLU A 6 -3.91 1.79 9.25
N THR A 7 -4.48 2.97 9.54
CA THR A 7 -5.30 3.66 8.55
C THR A 7 -4.45 4.00 7.33
N PRO A 8 -5.03 4.10 6.12
CA PRO A 8 -4.26 4.35 4.90
C PRO A 8 -3.36 5.60 4.97
N MET A 9 -3.80 6.63 5.71
CA MET A 9 -3.06 7.88 5.89
C MET A 9 -1.79 7.72 6.76
N ALA A 10 -1.65 6.62 7.50
CA ALA A 10 -0.44 6.31 8.25
C ALA A 10 0.71 5.82 7.36
N TYR A 11 0.42 5.47 6.09
CA TYR A 11 1.39 5.00 5.11
C TYR A 11 1.62 6.03 3.99
N LYS A 12 2.71 5.83 3.24
CA LYS A 12 2.96 6.58 2.00
C LYS A 12 1.94 6.17 0.94
N ASP A 13 1.65 7.10 0.04
CA ASP A 13 0.89 6.79 -1.17
C ASP A 13 1.63 5.71 -1.99
N ILE A 14 0.94 4.62 -2.27
CA ILE A 14 1.50 3.49 -3.01
C ILE A 14 1.87 3.90 -4.44
N ASP A 15 1.11 4.80 -5.06
CA ASP A 15 1.37 5.24 -6.44
C ASP A 15 2.68 6.02 -6.52
N ALA A 16 2.95 6.86 -5.51
CA ALA A 16 4.20 7.61 -5.40
C ALA A 16 5.41 6.68 -5.18
N VAL A 17 5.23 5.61 -4.38
CA VAL A 17 6.29 4.62 -4.14
C VAL A 17 6.62 3.84 -5.40
N MET A 18 5.59 3.39 -6.15
CA MET A 18 5.79 2.62 -7.38
C MET A 18 6.45 3.46 -8.48
N GLU A 19 6.06 4.73 -8.64
CA GLU A 19 6.67 5.64 -9.62
C GLU A 19 8.17 5.86 -9.35
N ALA A 20 8.56 5.99 -8.08
CA ALA A 20 9.95 6.19 -7.68
C ALA A 20 10.86 4.99 -8.00
N GLN A 21 10.29 3.79 -8.19
CA GLN A 21 11.05 2.57 -8.45
C GLN A 21 10.79 1.97 -9.84
N LYS A 22 10.10 2.69 -10.73
CA LYS A 22 9.66 2.20 -12.05
C LYS A 22 10.76 1.62 -12.94
N GLU A 23 12.01 2.04 -12.76
CA GLU A 23 13.15 1.56 -13.55
C GLU A 23 13.69 0.22 -13.04
N LEU A 24 13.33 -0.18 -11.82
CA LEU A 24 13.83 -1.36 -11.13
C LEU A 24 12.79 -2.48 -11.02
N VAL A 25 11.52 -2.19 -11.31
CA VAL A 25 10.41 -3.13 -11.13
C VAL A 25 9.46 -3.10 -12.32
N GLU A 26 8.81 -4.24 -12.58
CA GLU A 26 7.74 -4.38 -13.56
C GLU A 26 6.42 -4.68 -12.84
N VAL A 27 5.36 -3.93 -13.18
CA VAL A 27 4.02 -4.18 -12.62
C VAL A 27 3.35 -5.28 -13.42
N VAL A 28 3.30 -6.48 -12.85
CA VAL A 28 2.64 -7.62 -13.50
C VAL A 28 1.11 -7.51 -13.36
N HIS A 29 0.61 -7.11 -12.18
CA HIS A 29 -0.81 -6.95 -11.90
C HIS A 29 -1.03 -5.86 -10.83
N THR A 30 -2.15 -5.14 -10.91
CA THR A 30 -2.60 -4.20 -9.88
C THR A 30 -3.88 -4.71 -9.24
N LEU A 31 -3.91 -4.79 -7.91
CA LEU A 31 -5.06 -5.26 -7.15
C LEU A 31 -5.76 -4.11 -6.44
N LYS A 32 -7.09 -4.06 -6.55
CA LYS A 32 -7.94 -3.11 -5.81
C LYS A 32 -8.52 -3.79 -4.58
N GLN A 33 -8.16 -3.32 -3.40
CA GLN A 33 -8.74 -3.80 -2.16
C GLN A 33 -10.20 -3.36 -2.04
N ILE A 34 -11.08 -4.30 -1.70
CA ILE A 34 -12.52 -4.05 -1.47
C ILE A 34 -12.87 -4.08 0.02
N VAL A 35 -12.23 -4.95 0.79
CA VAL A 35 -12.42 -5.05 2.24
C VAL A 35 -11.10 -5.38 2.93
N CYS A 36 -10.88 -4.80 4.10
CA CYS A 36 -9.76 -5.12 4.99
C CYS A 36 -10.33 -5.77 6.25
N VAL A 37 -9.97 -7.02 6.53
CA VAL A 37 -10.33 -7.70 7.77
C VAL A 37 -9.08 -7.75 8.65
N LYS A 38 -9.17 -7.16 9.84
CA LYS A 38 -8.10 -7.11 10.84
C LYS A 38 -8.45 -8.01 12.03
N GLY A 39 -7.47 -8.63 12.67
CA GLY A 39 -7.62 -9.52 13.82
C GLY A 39 -6.68 -9.16 14.95
#